data_AF-C3XGT7-F1
#
_entry.id   AF-C3XGT7-F1
#
_cell.length_a   1.000
_cell.length_b   1.000
_cell.length_c   1.000
_cell.angle_alpha   90.00
_cell.angle_beta   90.00
_cell.angle_gamma   90.00
#
_symmetry.space_group_name_H-M   'P 1'
#
loop_
_entity.id
_entity.type
_entity.pdbx_description
1 polymer ?
#
loop_
_entity_poly.entity_id
_entity_poly.type
_entity_poly.pdbx_seq_one_letter_code
_entity_poly.pdbx_strand_id
1 'polypeptide(L)' 'MREKTENLIKKTCKELGLTYRELGEKIGYSESAINNASRQESLSEPLTKAIELYLENQKLKEQLQDFYTLKAILTK' A
#
# COMPACT_ATOMS: atom_id res chain seq x y z
N MET A 1 -24.42 11.58 10.86
CA MET A 1 -23.98 10.36 10.16
C MET A 1 -22.60 10.01 10.72
N ARG A 2 -22.35 8.79 11.20
CA ARG A 2 -21.02 8.40 11.70
C ARG A 2 -20.10 8.24 10.48
N GLU A 3 -19.12 9.13 10.31
CA GLU A 3 -18.01 8.89 9.39
C GLU A 3 -17.32 7.61 9.85
N LYS A 4 -17.54 6.51 9.14
CA LYS A 4 -16.72 5.31 9.33
C LYS A 4 -15.36 5.64 8.75
N THR A 5 -14.38 5.89 9.62
CA THR A 5 -12.97 5.97 9.24
C THR A 5 -12.64 4.77 8.37
N GLU A 6 -12.27 5.01 7.10
CA GLU A 6 -11.85 3.95 6.20
C GLU A 6 -10.62 3.24 6.80
N ASN A 7 -10.65 1.90 6.85
CA ASN A 7 -9.47 1.16 7.29
C ASN A 7 -8.34 1.23 6.27
N LEU A 8 -7.14 0.88 6.73
CA LEU A 8 -5.90 1.01 5.96
C LEU A 8 -5.94 0.31 4.60
N ILE A 9 -6.63 -0.83 4.47
CA ILE A 9 -6.81 -1.54 3.20
C ILE A 9 -7.54 -0.69 2.17
N LYS A 10 -8.70 -0.13 2.54
CA LYS A 10 -9.53 0.69 1.66
C LYS A 10 -8.80 1.94 1.21
N LYS A 11 -8.17 2.61 2.18
CA LYS A 11 -7.34 3.79 1.92
C LYS A 11 -6.22 3.47 0.92
N THR A 12 -5.45 2.41 1.19
CA THR A 12 -4.32 2.01 0.33
C THR A 12 -4.76 1.66 -1.10
N CYS A 13 -5.84 0.88 -1.24
CA CYS A 13 -6.37 0.51 -2.55
C CYS A 13 -6.84 1.74 -3.34
N LYS A 14 -7.48 2.70 -2.67
CA LYS A 14 -7.95 3.95 -3.27
C LYS A 14 -6.79 4.85 -3.69
N GLU A 15 -5.80 5.03 -2.83
CA GLU A 15 -4.64 5.89 -3.09
C GLU A 15 -3.75 5.35 -4.21
N LEU A 16 -3.57 4.03 -4.27
CA LEU A 16 -2.71 3.38 -5.27
C LEU A 16 -3.46 2.89 -6.52
N GLY A 17 -4.78 3.05 -6.57
CA GLY A 17 -5.61 2.55 -7.68
C GLY A 17 -5.59 1.02 -7.82
N LEU A 18 -5.48 0.29 -6.70
CA LEU A 18 -5.38 -1.16 -6.68
C LEU A 18 -6.73 -1.82 -6.34
N THR A 19 -6.96 -3.00 -6.90
CA THR A 19 -7.99 -3.93 -6.43
C THR A 19 -7.52 -4.67 -5.16
N TYR A 20 -8.46 -5.26 -4.41
CA TYR A 20 -8.11 -6.08 -3.23
C TYR A 20 -7.27 -7.30 -3.59
N ARG A 21 -7.48 -7.87 -4.78
CA ARG A 21 -6.66 -8.95 -5.32
C ARG A 21 -5.22 -8.51 -5.52
N GLU A 22 -5.01 -7.36 -6.18
CA GLU A 22 -3.67 -6.85 -6.46
C GLU A 22 -2.93 -6.44 -5.20
N LEU A 23 -3.60 -5.80 -4.24
CA LEU A 23 -3.01 -5.51 -2.94
C LEU A 23 -2.58 -6.81 -2.26
N GLY A 24 -3.48 -7.81 -2.19
CA GLY A 24 -3.19 -9.12 -1.63
C GLY A 24 -1.97 -9.78 -2.25
N GLU A 25 -1.90 -9.84 -3.59
CA GLU A 25 -0.74 -10.38 -4.32
C GLU A 25 0.57 -9.66 -3.98
N LYS A 26 0.54 -8.32 -3.80
CA LYS A 26 1.73 -7.52 -3.46
C LYS A 26 2.23 -7.74 -2.04
N ILE A 27 1.33 -8.03 -1.10
CA ILE A 27 1.67 -8.17 0.33
C ILE A 27 1.63 -9.62 0.83
N GLY A 28 1.38 -10.60 -0.04
CA GLY A 28 1.41 -12.03 0.27
C GLY A 28 0.13 -12.58 0.92
N TYR A 29 -1.03 -12.03 0.58
CA TYR A 29 -2.35 -12.43 1.10
C TYR A 29 -3.32 -12.79 -0.04
N SER A 30 -4.28 -13.67 0.23
CA SER A 30 -5.36 -13.94 -0.72
C SER A 30 -6.33 -12.75 -0.81
N GLU A 31 -7.01 -12.59 -1.95
CA GLU A 31 -8.09 -11.61 -2.09
C GLU A 31 -9.17 -11.78 -1.01
N SER A 32 -9.53 -13.02 -0.68
CA SER A 32 -10.52 -13.32 0.35
C SER A 32 -10.08 -12.83 1.74
N ALA A 33 -8.80 -12.96 2.09
CA ALA A 33 -8.26 -12.45 3.34
C ALA A 33 -8.33 -10.92 3.40
N ILE A 34 -7.94 -10.24 2.32
CA ILE A 34 -8.03 -8.77 2.21
C ILE A 34 -9.48 -8.29 2.26
N ASN A 35 -10.39 -8.92 1.53
CA ASN A 35 -11.81 -8.56 1.53
C ASN A 35 -12.42 -8.72 2.94
N ASN A 36 -12.15 -9.83 3.62
CA ASN A 36 -12.63 -10.05 4.98
C ASN A 36 -12.06 -9.01 5.96
N ALA A 37 -10.76 -8.74 5.90
CA ALA A 37 -10.11 -7.74 6.75
C ALA A 37 -10.60 -6.30 6.45
N SER A 38 -10.95 -5.99 5.19
CA SER A 38 -11.47 -4.68 4.78
C SER A 38 -12.83 -4.33 5.41
N ARG A 39 -13.53 -5.30 6.00
CA ARG A 39 -14.81 -5.11 6.69
C ARG A 39 -14.65 -4.96 8.21
N GLN A 40 -13.48 -5.27 8.74
CA GLN A 40 -13.18 -5.20 10.16
C GLN A 40 -12.82 -3.77 10.57
N GLU A 41 -13.11 -3.43 11.83
CA GLU A 41 -12.77 -2.13 12.43
C GLU A 41 -11.27 -2.01 12.70
N SER A 42 -10.63 -3.11 13.08
CA SER A 42 -9.19 -3.21 13.33
C SER A 42 -8.56 -4.28 12.46
N LEU A 43 -7.38 -4.01 11.92
CA LEU A 43 -6.56 -4.99 11.20
C LEU A 43 -5.64 -5.73 12.16
N SER A 44 -5.25 -6.95 11.80
CA SER A 44 -4.19 -7.64 12.54
C SER A 44 -2.86 -6.87 12.38
N GLU A 45 -2.01 -6.94 13.40
CA GLU A 45 -0.70 -6.30 13.37
C GLU A 45 0.17 -6.78 12.19
N PRO A 46 0.25 -8.08 11.86
CA PRO A 46 1.01 -8.54 10.69
C PRO A 46 0.51 -7.96 9.36
N LEU A 47 -0.81 -7.87 9.17
CA LEU A 47 -1.38 -7.30 7.95
C LEU A 47 -1.12 -5.80 7.86
N THR A 48 -1.24 -5.10 9.00
CA THR A 48 -0.90 -3.67 9.10
C THR A 48 0.56 -3.43 8.70
N LYS A 49 1.48 -4.19 9.28
CA LYS A 49 2.91 -4.11 8.96
C LYS A 49 3.21 -4.45 7.50
N ALA A 50 2.53 -5.44 6.93
CA ALA A 50 2.70 -5.79 5.52
C ALA A 50 2.30 -4.64 4.58
N ILE A 51 1.19 -3.94 4.88
CA ILE A 51 0.75 -2.77 4.10
C ILE A 51 1.73 -1.59 4.29
N GLU A 52 2.15 -1.31 5.52
CA GLU A 52 3.11 -0.24 5.81
C GLU A 52 4.45 -0.45 5.08
N LEU A 53 4.99 -1.68 5.12
CA LEU A 53 6.23 -2.03 4.43
C LEU A 53 6.09 -1.90 2.91
N TYR A 54 4.93 -2.26 2.35
CA TYR A 54 4.66 -2.08 0.94
C TYR A 54 4.63 -0.60 0.53
N LEU A 55 3.95 0.24 1.32
CA LEU A 55 3.90 1.69 1.08
C LEU A 55 5.29 2.33 1.18
N GLU A 56 6.07 1.99 2.20
CA GLU A 56 7.44 2.49 2.34
C GLU A 56 8.32 2.02 1.16
N ASN A 57 8.15 0.78 0.69
CA ASN A 57 8.88 0.29 -0.48
C ASN A 57 8.54 1.07 -1.75
N GLN A 58 7.28 1.44 -1.96
CA GLN A 58 6.86 2.26 -3.09
C GLN A 58 7.49 3.66 -3.03
N LYS A 59 7.44 4.30 -1.86
CA LYS A 59 8.10 5.59 -1.63
C LYS A 59 9.61 5.54 -1.86
N LEU A 60 10.29 4.50 -1.39
CA LEU A 60 11.72 4.31 -1.59
C LEU A 60 12.07 4.13 -3.08
N LYS A 61 11.22 3.43 -3.85
CA LYS A 61 11.38 3.30 -5.31
C LYS A 61 11.25 4.65 -6.02
N GLU A 62 10.29 5.48 -5.62
CA GLU A 62 10.12 6.84 -6.17
C GLU A 62 11.36 7.70 -5.87
N GLN A 63 11.82 7.72 -4.61
CA GLN A 63 13.03 8.46 -4.22
C GLN A 63 14.27 7.98 -4.97
N LEU A 64 14.38 6.67 -5.22
CA LEU A 64 15.48 6.09 -5.99
C LEU A 64 15.42 6.54 -7.46
N GLN A 65 14.23 6.58 -8.05
CA GLN A 65 14.02 7.09 -9.40
C GLN A 65 14.39 8.58 -9.52
N ASP A 66 13.99 9.39 -8.55
CA ASP A 66 14.35 10.81 -8.49
C ASP A 66 15.86 11.00 -8.39
N PHE A 67 16.53 10.21 -7.53
CA PHE A 67 17.99 10.22 -7.41
C PHE A 67 18.69 9.89 -8.74
N TYR A 68 18.24 8.86 -9.45
CA TYR A 68 18.82 8.52 -10.76
C TYR A 68 18.55 9.60 -11.82
N THR A 69 17.39 10.23 -11.78
CA THR A 69 17.04 11.35 -12.66
C THR A 69 17.98 12.54 -12.43
N LEU A 70 18.18 12.92 -11.16
CA LEU A 70 19.13 13.97 -10.78
C LEU A 70 20.56 13.62 -11.21
N LYS A 71 21.01 12.39 -10.94
CA LYS A 71 22.35 11.94 -11.33
C LYS A 71 22.56 12.06 -12.83
N ALA A 72 21.58 11.64 -13.65
CA ALA A 72 21.67 11.72 -15.10
C ALA A 72 21.79 13.15 -15.62
N ILE A 73 21.11 14.11 -14.98
CA ILE A 73 21.21 15.55 -15.31
C ILE A 73 22.61 16.09 -14.97
N LEU A 74 23.16 15.71 -13.81
CA LEU A 74 24.48 16.18 -13.35
C LEU A 74 25.66 15.58 -14.14
N THR A 75 25.47 14.45 -14.80
CA THR A 75 26.51 13.78 -15.62
C THR A 75 26.50 14.15 -17.09
N LYS A 76 25.57 15.02 -17.53
CA LYS A 76 25.57 15.64 -18.86
C LYS A 76 26.34 16.94 -18.85
#